data_AF-C9JYC1-F1
#
_entry.id   AF-C9JYC1-F1
#
_cell.length_a   1.000
_cell.length_b   1.000
_cell.length_c   1.000
_cell.angle_alpha   90.00
_cell.angle_beta   90.00
_cell.angle_gamma   90.00
#
_symmetry.space_group_name_H-M   'P 1'
#
loop_
_entity.id
_entity.type
_entity.pdbx_description
1 polymer ?
#
loop_
_entity_poly.entity_id
_entity_poly.type
_entity_poly.pdbx_seq_one_letter_code
_entity_poly.pdbx_strand_id
1 'polypeptide(L)'
;MELGKGKLLRTGLNALHQAVHPIHGLAWTDGNQVVLTDLRLHSGEVKFGDSKVIGQFECVCGLSWAPPVADDTPVLLAVQHEKHVTVWQLCPSPMESSKWLTSQTCEIRGSLPILPQGCVWHPKCAILTVLTAQDVSIFPNVHSDDSQVKADINTQGRIHCACWTQDGLRLVVA
;
A
#
# COMPACT_ATOMS: atom_id res chain seq x y z
N MET A 1 4.93 15.69 9.73
CA MET A 1 3.70 16.41 9.35
C MET A 1 2.65 15.90 10.30
N GLU A 2 1.82 16.76 10.90
CA GLU A 2 0.78 16.29 11.82
C GLU A 2 -0.46 15.91 11.01
N LEU A 3 -1.01 14.72 11.24
CA LEU A 3 -2.27 14.27 10.67
C LEU A 3 -3.15 13.76 11.82
N GLY A 4 -4.19 14.51 12.15
CA GLY A 4 -4.95 14.27 13.39
C GLY A 4 -4.06 14.48 14.63
N LYS A 5 -3.82 13.40 15.39
CA LYS A 5 -2.93 13.38 16.58
C LYS A 5 -1.58 12.70 16.32
N GLY A 6 -1.30 12.28 15.08
CA GLY A 6 -0.13 11.49 14.73
C GLY A 6 0.90 12.28 13.92
N LYS A 7 2.19 11.96 14.15
CA LYS A 7 3.30 12.53 13.40
C LYS A 7 3.69 11.60 12.25
N LEU A 8 3.44 12.04 11.02
CA LEU A 8 3.80 11.30 9.82
C LEU A 8 5.32 11.31 9.58
N LEU A 9 5.84 10.16 9.15
CA LEU A 9 7.18 10.04 8.58
C LEU A 9 7.31 10.96 7.36
N ARG A 10 8.47 11.63 7.24
CA ARG A 10 8.74 12.52 6.08
C ARG A 10 9.21 11.77 4.83
N THR A 11 9.46 10.47 4.95
CA THR A 11 9.83 9.58 3.85
C THR A 11 8.59 9.22 3.04
N GLY A 12 8.68 9.25 1.70
CA GLY A 12 7.57 8.83 0.84
C GLY A 12 6.45 9.86 0.65
N LEU A 13 6.70 11.17 0.87
CA LEU A 13 5.73 12.26 0.61
C LEU A 13 5.07 12.18 -0.79
N ASN A 14 5.78 11.67 -1.80
CA ASN A 14 5.27 11.52 -3.16
C ASN A 14 4.29 10.33 -3.33
N ALA A 15 4.17 9.46 -2.33
CA ALA A 15 3.26 8.31 -2.33
C ALA A 15 1.92 8.59 -1.63
N LEU A 16 1.64 9.84 -1.23
CA LEU A 16 0.39 10.21 -0.55
C LEU A 16 -0.85 9.84 -1.38
N HIS A 17 -0.75 9.88 -2.72
CA HIS A 17 -1.84 9.45 -3.60
C HIS A 17 -2.21 7.97 -3.40
N GLN A 18 -1.24 7.11 -3.06
CA GLN A 18 -1.46 5.70 -2.79
C GLN A 18 -2.01 5.45 -1.38
N ALA A 19 -1.94 6.45 -0.50
CA ALA A 19 -2.48 6.36 0.86
C ALA A 19 -4.00 6.63 0.90
N VAL A 20 -4.60 7.15 -0.18
CA VAL A 20 -6.02 7.50 -0.26
C VAL A 20 -6.81 6.48 -1.08
N HIS A 21 -7.79 5.84 -0.46
CA HIS A 21 -8.81 5.04 -1.14
C HIS A 21 -10.06 5.89 -1.39
N PRO A 22 -10.65 5.89 -2.60
CA PRO A 22 -11.80 6.74 -2.93
C PRO A 22 -13.04 6.49 -2.05
N ILE A 23 -13.18 5.26 -1.54
CA ILE A 23 -14.34 4.84 -0.71
C ILE A 23 -13.97 4.70 0.78
N HIS A 24 -12.72 4.35 1.10
CA HIS A 24 -12.34 3.92 2.45
C HIS A 24 -11.48 4.94 3.19
N GLY A 25 -11.14 6.04 2.54
CA GLY A 25 -10.43 7.15 3.16
C GLY A 25 -8.91 6.97 3.15
N LEU A 26 -8.26 7.55 4.15
CA LEU A 26 -6.80 7.68 4.22
C LEU A 26 -6.22 6.62 5.15
N ALA A 27 -5.33 5.76 4.63
CA ALA A 27 -4.47 4.92 5.45
C ALA A 27 -3.16 5.66 5.73
N TRP A 28 -2.75 5.71 6.99
CA TRP A 28 -1.50 6.34 7.38
C TRP A 28 -0.86 5.64 8.57
N THR A 29 0.43 5.93 8.79
CA THR A 29 1.21 5.34 9.88
C THR A 29 2.07 6.41 10.56
N ASP A 30 2.29 6.24 11.86
CA ASP A 30 3.28 6.98 12.65
C ASP A 30 4.62 6.23 12.79
N GLY A 31 4.73 5.05 12.17
CA GLY A 31 5.88 4.14 12.27
C GLY A 31 5.56 2.83 13.00
N ASN A 32 4.55 2.77 13.88
CA ASN A 32 4.29 1.59 14.70
C ASN A 32 2.83 1.09 14.59
N GLN A 33 1.95 1.86 13.97
CA GLN A 33 0.57 1.47 13.77
C GLN A 33 0.07 1.87 12.40
N VAL A 34 -0.95 1.18 11.92
CA VAL A 34 -1.70 1.54 10.73
C VAL A 34 -3.05 2.06 11.15
N VAL A 35 -3.34 3.29 10.73
CA VAL A 35 -4.54 4.03 11.06
C VAL A 35 -5.32 4.29 9.79
N LEU A 36 -6.63 4.00 9.84
CA LEU A 36 -7.58 4.37 8.81
C LEU A 36 -8.36 5.60 9.29
N THR A 37 -8.39 6.65 8.48
CA THR A 37 -9.16 7.86 8.74
C THR A 37 -10.17 8.09 7.64
N ASP A 38 -11.43 8.23 8.02
CA ASP A 38 -12.51 8.59 7.11
C ASP A 38 -12.22 9.93 6.44
N LEU A 39 -12.48 10.02 5.13
CA LEU A 39 -12.49 11.27 4.39
C LEU A 39 -13.91 11.61 3.99
N ARG A 40 -14.39 12.81 4.34
CA ARG A 40 -15.72 13.29 3.97
C ARG A 40 -15.56 14.58 3.18
N LEU A 41 -16.21 14.64 2.01
CA LEU A 41 -16.31 15.89 1.26
C LEU A 41 -17.48 16.70 1.83
N HIS A 42 -17.19 17.87 2.39
CA HIS A 42 -18.21 18.76 2.92
C HIS A 42 -18.00 20.16 2.34
N SER A 43 -18.97 20.62 1.56
CA SER A 43 -18.94 21.97 0.95
C SER A 43 -17.69 22.25 0.10
N GLY A 44 -17.19 21.23 -0.62
CA GLY A 44 -16.00 21.35 -1.47
C GLY A 44 -14.66 21.18 -0.73
N GLU A 45 -14.67 21.02 0.59
CA GLU A 45 -13.48 20.76 1.39
C GLU A 45 -13.44 19.31 1.87
N VAL A 46 -12.25 18.71 1.84
CA VAL A 46 -12.02 17.39 2.45
C VAL A 46 -11.86 17.58 3.95
N LYS A 47 -12.74 16.93 4.72
CA LYS A 47 -12.69 16.88 6.18
C LYS A 47 -12.35 15.48 6.65
N PHE A 48 -11.48 15.38 7.64
CA PHE A 48 -11.19 14.13 8.33
C PHE A 48 -12.36 13.78 9.25
N GLY A 49 -12.85 12.54 9.14
CA GLY A 49 -13.81 11.95 10.05
C GLY A 49 -13.11 11.17 11.16
N ASP A 50 -13.73 10.07 11.55
CA ASP A 50 -13.22 9.21 12.61
C ASP A 50 -11.94 8.50 12.17
N SER A 51 -11.05 8.27 13.14
CA SER A 51 -9.79 7.56 12.92
C SER A 51 -9.75 6.29 13.75
N LYS A 52 -9.31 5.20 13.15
CA LYS A 52 -9.26 3.89 13.78
C LYS A 52 -7.93 3.20 13.51
N VAL A 53 -7.31 2.67 14.57
CA VAL A 53 -6.17 1.77 14.44
C VAL A 53 -6.67 0.43 13.91
N ILE A 54 -6.15 0.02 12.76
CA ILE A 54 -6.49 -1.25 12.11
C ILE A 54 -5.37 -2.30 12.25
N GLY A 55 -4.17 -1.90 12.65
CA GLY A 55 -3.05 -2.80 12.92
C GLY A 55 -1.96 -2.15 13.77
N GLN A 56 -1.23 -2.96 14.53
CA GLN A 56 -0.04 -2.56 15.29
C GLN A 56 1.14 -3.42 14.85
N PHE A 57 2.30 -2.77 14.74
CA PHE A 57 3.51 -3.35 14.17
C PHE A 57 4.74 -2.80 14.90
N GLU A 58 5.85 -3.52 14.76
CA GLU A 58 7.14 -3.05 15.29
C GLU A 58 7.67 -1.85 14.50
N CYS A 59 7.58 -1.90 13.16
CA CYS A 59 8.03 -0.83 12.27
C CYS A 59 7.26 -0.88 10.95
N VAL A 60 6.65 0.24 10.55
CA VAL A 60 5.96 0.46 9.28
C VAL A 60 6.59 1.65 8.60
N CYS A 61 7.07 1.44 7.37
CA CYS A 61 7.75 2.47 6.59
C CYS A 61 6.82 3.14 5.57
N GLY A 62 5.76 2.46 5.14
CA GLY A 62 4.87 2.95 4.10
C GLY A 62 3.57 2.16 3.98
N LEU A 63 2.58 2.78 3.34
CA LEU A 63 1.26 2.21 3.09
C LEU A 63 0.82 2.55 1.67
N SER A 64 0.18 1.59 1.00
CA SER A 64 -0.24 1.75 -0.38
C SER A 64 -1.50 0.92 -0.67
N TRP A 65 -2.60 1.57 -1.03
CA TRP A 65 -3.84 0.91 -1.45
C TRP A 65 -3.69 0.30 -2.83
N ALA A 66 -4.21 -0.91 -2.99
CA ALA A 66 -4.51 -1.46 -4.30
C ALA A 66 -5.60 -0.62 -5.00
N PRO A 67 -5.63 -0.61 -6.34
CA PRO A 67 -6.73 0.02 -7.05
C PRO A 67 -8.06 -0.67 -6.71
N PRO A 68 -9.19 0.07 -6.72
CA PRO A 68 -10.51 -0.55 -6.67
C PRO A 68 -10.73 -1.36 -7.96
N VAL A 69 -10.99 -2.66 -7.82
CA VAL A 69 -11.18 -3.57 -8.98
C VAL A 69 -12.66 -3.79 -9.30
N ALA A 70 -13.50 -4.02 -8.28
CA ALA A 70 -14.96 -4.06 -8.37
C ALA A 70 -15.60 -3.89 -6.97
N ASP A 71 -16.88 -3.53 -6.92
CA ASP A 71 -17.60 -3.23 -5.67
C ASP A 71 -17.66 -4.42 -4.68
N ASP A 72 -17.55 -5.65 -5.16
CA ASP A 72 -17.57 -6.89 -4.35
C ASP A 72 -16.18 -7.50 -4.09
N THR A 73 -15.11 -6.86 -4.57
CA THR A 73 -13.74 -7.33 -4.30
C THR A 73 -13.24 -6.76 -2.98
N PRO A 74 -12.57 -7.58 -2.15
CA PRO A 74 -12.10 -7.10 -0.87
C PRO A 74 -10.94 -6.14 -1.07
N VAL A 75 -10.85 -5.15 -0.20
CA VAL A 75 -9.91 -4.03 -0.34
C VAL A 75 -8.54 -4.49 0.11
N LEU A 76 -7.50 -4.17 -0.65
CA LEU A 76 -6.14 -4.58 -0.35
C LEU A 76 -5.26 -3.39 0.02
N LEU A 77 -4.51 -3.54 1.11
CA LEU A 77 -3.54 -2.57 1.60
C LEU A 77 -2.17 -3.24 1.71
N ALA A 78 -1.18 -2.72 0.99
CA ALA A 78 0.21 -3.08 1.22
C ALA A 78 0.74 -2.30 2.42
N VAL A 79 1.22 -3.04 3.43
CA VAL A 79 1.94 -2.52 4.59
C VAL A 79 3.42 -2.80 4.40
N GLN A 80 4.18 -1.74 4.14
CA GLN A 80 5.60 -1.84 3.88
C GLN A 80 6.38 -1.78 5.20
N HIS A 81 7.22 -2.77 5.41
CA HIS A 81 8.25 -2.81 6.45
C HIS A 81 9.62 -2.61 5.80
N GLU A 82 10.69 -2.60 6.60
CA GLU A 82 12.05 -2.37 6.09
C GLU A 82 12.46 -3.43 5.06
N LYS A 83 12.18 -4.71 5.32
CA LYS A 83 12.66 -5.85 4.50
C LYS A 83 11.54 -6.77 4.00
N HIS A 84 10.29 -6.46 4.29
CA HIS A 84 9.15 -7.24 3.83
C HIS A 84 7.91 -6.36 3.63
N VAL A 85 6.95 -6.84 2.86
CA VAL A 85 5.63 -6.24 2.69
C VAL A 85 4.61 -7.26 3.17
N THR A 86 3.67 -6.84 4.00
CA THR A 86 2.45 -7.64 4.24
C THR A 86 1.30 -7.06 3.45
N VAL A 87 0.53 -7.89 2.77
CA VAL A 87 -0.70 -7.45 2.09
C VAL A 87 -1.88 -7.82 2.98
N TRP A 88 -2.68 -6.82 3.29
CA TRP A 88 -3.83 -6.92 4.16
C TRP A 88 -5.10 -6.80 3.34
N GLN A 89 -6.01 -7.72 3.56
CA GLN A 89 -7.37 -7.66 3.08
C GLN A 89 -8.26 -7.02 4.15
N LEU A 90 -8.95 -5.96 3.77
CA LEU A 90 -9.89 -5.24 4.61
C LEU A 90 -11.30 -5.47 4.10
N CYS A 91 -12.12 -6.11 4.93
CA CYS A 91 -13.55 -6.27 4.68
C CYS A 91 -14.36 -5.46 5.71
N PRO A 92 -15.42 -4.76 5.29
CA PRO A 92 -16.42 -4.22 6.23
C PRO A 92 -17.02 -5.39 7.04
N SER A 93 -17.10 -5.27 8.36
CA SER A 93 -17.80 -6.28 9.16
C SER A 93 -19.31 -6.20 8.89
N PRO A 94 -19.97 -7.33 8.54
CA PRO A 94 -21.42 -7.34 8.32
C PRO A 94 -22.22 -7.17 9.62
N MET A 95 -21.61 -7.36 10.79
CA MET A 95 -22.29 -7.27 12.10
C MET A 95 -22.04 -5.95 12.85
N GLU A 96 -20.97 -5.23 12.53
CA GLU A 96 -20.60 -3.98 13.21
C GLU A 96 -19.97 -3.02 12.19
N SER A 97 -20.68 -1.96 11.81
CA SER A 97 -20.20 -0.97 10.83
C SER A 97 -18.88 -0.28 11.23
N SER A 98 -18.53 -0.32 12.52
CA SER A 98 -17.29 0.25 13.05
C SER A 98 -16.12 -0.74 13.09
N LYS A 99 -16.34 -2.04 12.80
CA LYS A 99 -15.32 -3.09 12.88
C LYS A 99 -14.85 -3.51 11.49
N TRP A 100 -13.55 -3.45 11.26
CA TRP A 100 -12.93 -3.94 10.04
C TRP A 100 -12.46 -5.37 10.31
N LEU A 101 -12.81 -6.29 9.41
CA LEU A 101 -12.20 -7.61 9.38
C LEU A 101 -10.92 -7.49 8.56
N THR A 102 -9.79 -7.61 9.25
CA THR A 102 -8.46 -7.57 8.64
C THR A 102 -7.89 -8.98 8.60
N SER A 103 -7.52 -9.44 7.40
CA SER A 103 -6.81 -10.71 7.21
C SER A 103 -5.54 -10.45 6.41
N GLN A 104 -4.42 -10.98 6.85
CA GLN A 104 -3.19 -10.94 6.07
C GLN A 104 -3.28 -11.98 4.95
N THR A 105 -3.14 -11.55 3.70
CA THR A 105 -3.25 -12.45 2.52
C THR A 105 -1.91 -13.03 2.12
N CYS A 106 -0.84 -12.22 2.15
CA CYS A 106 0.51 -12.68 1.83
C CYS A 106 1.56 -11.89 2.59
N GLU A 107 2.74 -12.50 2.72
CA GLU A 107 3.94 -11.84 3.21
C GLU A 107 5.06 -11.97 2.17
N ILE A 108 5.49 -10.84 1.64
CA ILE A 108 6.53 -10.75 0.62
C ILE A 108 7.83 -10.36 1.29
N ARG A 109 8.79 -11.28 1.35
CA ARG A 109 10.09 -11.05 1.99
C ARG A 109 11.16 -10.74 0.94
N GLY A 110 11.94 -9.69 1.19
CA GLY A 110 13.11 -9.32 0.39
C GLY A 110 14.41 -9.68 1.12
N SER A 111 15.46 -9.99 0.36
CA SER A 111 16.83 -10.09 0.88
C SER A 111 17.43 -8.71 1.18
N LEU A 112 16.97 -7.69 0.45
CA LEU A 112 17.39 -6.30 0.57
C LEU A 112 16.25 -5.44 1.12
N PRO A 113 16.58 -4.28 1.72
CA PRO A 113 15.56 -3.32 2.13
C PRO A 113 14.69 -2.86 0.95
N ILE A 114 13.40 -2.74 1.22
CA ILE A 114 12.42 -2.22 0.27
C ILE A 114 12.61 -0.71 0.16
N LEU A 115 12.56 -0.19 -1.06
CA LEU A 115 12.70 1.25 -1.29
C LEU A 115 11.54 2.03 -0.62
N PRO A 116 11.71 3.30 -0.22
CA PRO A 116 10.62 4.09 0.38
C PRO A 116 9.35 4.25 -0.48
N GLN A 117 9.44 4.02 -1.80
CA GLN A 117 8.31 3.92 -2.73
C GLN A 117 8.31 2.55 -3.41
N GLY A 118 8.67 1.53 -2.63
CA GLY A 118 8.96 0.20 -3.15
C GLY A 118 7.69 -0.61 -3.43
N CYS A 119 6.54 -0.23 -2.88
CA CYS A 119 5.26 -0.85 -3.19
C CYS A 119 4.53 -0.06 -4.28
N VAL A 120 4.44 -0.63 -5.48
CA VAL A 120 3.76 0.01 -6.62
C VAL A 120 2.67 -0.92 -7.14
N TRP A 121 1.42 -0.50 -6.99
CA TRP A 121 0.27 -1.24 -7.54
C TRP A 121 0.08 -0.95 -9.02
N HIS A 122 -0.33 -1.96 -9.77
CA HIS A 122 -0.91 -1.78 -11.09
C HIS A 122 -2.15 -0.88 -11.00
N PRO A 123 -2.43 0.02 -11.96
CA PRO A 123 -3.48 1.02 -11.83
C PRO A 123 -4.92 0.47 -11.86
N LYS A 124 -5.11 -0.77 -12.30
CA LYS A 124 -6.45 -1.36 -12.54
C LYS A 124 -6.63 -2.78 -11.98
N CYS A 125 -5.57 -3.39 -11.47
CA CYS A 125 -5.57 -4.80 -11.07
C CYS A 125 -4.85 -4.94 -9.74
N ALA A 126 -5.19 -5.96 -8.97
CA ALA A 126 -4.50 -6.31 -7.72
C ALA A 126 -3.13 -6.96 -7.96
N ILE A 127 -2.30 -6.34 -8.79
CA ILE A 127 -0.92 -6.74 -9.08
C ILE A 127 -0.01 -5.79 -8.31
N LEU A 128 0.81 -6.35 -7.41
CA LEU A 128 1.76 -5.58 -6.62
C LEU A 128 3.16 -5.73 -7.19
N THR A 129 3.89 -4.63 -7.31
CA THR A 129 5.32 -4.61 -7.57
C THR A 129 6.05 -4.20 -6.30
N VAL A 130 7.07 -4.97 -5.91
CA VAL A 130 7.97 -4.68 -4.80
C VAL A 130 9.37 -4.41 -5.32
N LEU A 131 9.91 -3.24 -4.97
CA LEU A 131 11.23 -2.76 -5.41
C LEU A 131 12.22 -2.79 -4.25
N THR A 132 13.39 -3.35 -4.52
CA THR A 132 14.60 -3.11 -3.73
C THR A 132 15.57 -2.27 -4.54
N ALA A 133 16.73 -1.92 -4.00
CA ALA A 133 17.76 -1.20 -4.74
C ALA A 133 18.35 -2.00 -5.92
N GLN A 134 18.04 -3.30 -6.05
CA GLN A 134 18.62 -4.20 -7.07
C GLN A 134 17.59 -5.05 -7.81
N ASP A 135 16.44 -5.34 -7.21
CA ASP A 135 15.45 -6.25 -7.77
C ASP A 135 14.07 -5.58 -7.92
N VAL A 136 13.35 -6.00 -8.95
CA VAL A 136 11.91 -5.75 -9.14
C VAL A 136 11.20 -7.10 -9.10
N SER A 137 10.33 -7.26 -8.11
CA SER A 137 9.47 -8.44 -7.98
C SER A 137 8.02 -8.05 -8.23
N ILE A 138 7.36 -8.76 -9.14
CA ILE A 138 5.95 -8.58 -9.50
C ILE A 138 5.17 -9.75 -8.93
N PHE A 139 4.05 -9.45 -8.28
CA PHE A 139 3.12 -10.39 -7.67
C PHE A 139 1.79 -10.26 -8.39
N PRO A 140 1.54 -11.06 -9.45
CA PRO A 140 0.31 -11.02 -10.23
C PRO A 140 -0.92 -11.43 -9.42
N ASN A 141 -0.73 -12.25 -8.38
CA ASN A 141 -1.78 -12.67 -7.48
C ASN A 141 -1.30 -12.57 -6.02
N VAL A 142 -1.69 -11.51 -5.32
CA VAL A 142 -1.34 -11.28 -3.90
C VAL A 142 -2.09 -12.20 -2.91
N HIS A 143 -2.97 -13.07 -3.39
CA HIS A 143 -3.58 -14.13 -2.60
C HIS A 143 -2.85 -15.48 -2.73
N SER A 144 -1.78 -15.53 -3.53
CA SER A 144 -1.00 -16.74 -3.78
C SER A 144 0.49 -16.45 -3.71
N ASP A 145 1.14 -17.02 -2.70
CA ASP A 145 2.56 -16.80 -2.42
C ASP A 145 3.51 -17.28 -3.54
N ASP A 146 3.08 -18.25 -4.36
CA ASP A 146 3.90 -18.88 -5.40
C ASP A 146 3.86 -18.18 -6.77
N SER A 147 3.18 -17.04 -6.89
CA SER A 147 2.99 -16.38 -8.19
C SER A 147 4.06 -15.35 -8.57
N GLN A 148 5.15 -15.23 -7.81
CA GLN A 148 6.17 -14.19 -8.00
C GLN A 148 6.88 -14.28 -9.36
N VAL A 149 6.95 -13.15 -10.05
CA VAL A 149 7.75 -12.96 -11.28
C VAL A 149 8.82 -11.90 -11.00
N LYS A 150 10.10 -12.24 -11.16
CA LYS A 150 11.18 -11.25 -11.12
C LYS A 150 11.37 -10.65 -12.50
N ALA A 151 11.42 -9.32 -12.57
CA ALA A 151 11.80 -8.66 -13.82
C ALA A 151 13.31 -8.84 -14.03
N ASP A 152 13.70 -9.16 -15.27
CA ASP A 152 15.10 -9.17 -15.65
C ASP A 152 15.56 -7.73 -15.87
N ILE A 153 16.39 -7.22 -14.96
CA ILE A 153 16.89 -5.85 -14.98
C ILE A 153 18.37 -5.91 -15.28
N ASN A 154 18.70 -5.72 -16.56
CA ASN A 154 20.10 -5.74 -17.01
C ASN A 154 20.81 -4.38 -16.79
N THR A 155 20.52 -3.71 -15.67
CA THR A 155 21.15 -2.41 -15.36
C THR A 155 22.24 -2.60 -14.31
N GLN A 156 23.42 -2.07 -14.57
CA GLN A 156 24.51 -2.00 -13.57
C GLN A 156 24.22 -0.99 -12.44
N GLY A 157 23.16 -0.17 -12.58
CA GLY A 157 22.76 0.87 -11.63
C GLY A 157 21.83 0.37 -10.52
N ARG A 158 21.62 1.22 -9.51
CA ARG A 158 20.63 0.98 -8.45
C ARG A 158 19.27 1.47 -8.89
N ILE A 159 18.23 0.76 -8.48
CA ILE A 159 16.85 1.19 -8.65
C ILE A 159 16.52 2.22 -7.57
N HIS A 160 15.86 3.28 -7.98
CA HIS A 160 15.41 4.39 -7.13
C HIS A 160 13.88 4.47 -7.05
N CYS A 161 13.18 4.20 -8.14
CA CYS A 161 11.73 4.20 -8.18
C CYS A 161 11.17 3.37 -9.35
N ALA A 162 9.87 3.15 -9.32
CA ALA A 162 9.13 2.65 -10.47
C ALA A 162 7.73 3.23 -10.51
N CYS A 163 7.11 3.21 -11.68
CA CYS A 163 5.69 3.49 -11.84
C CYS A 163 5.08 2.66 -12.97
N TRP A 164 3.82 2.28 -12.80
CA TRP A 164 3.04 1.74 -13.89
C TRP A 164 2.55 2.86 -14.80
N THR A 165 2.55 2.61 -16.10
CA THR A 165 1.82 3.47 -17.05
C THR A 165 0.33 3.44 -16.73
N GLN A 166 -0.37 4.56 -16.98
CA GLN A 166 -1.79 4.70 -16.63
C GLN A 166 -2.69 3.65 -17.31
N ASP A 167 -2.29 3.17 -18.50
CA ASP A 167 -2.99 2.09 -19.18
C ASP A 167 -2.79 0.72 -18.52
N GLY A 168 -1.73 0.56 -17.70
CA GLY A 168 -1.33 -0.68 -17.02
C GLY A 168 -0.41 -1.58 -17.85
N LEU A 169 -0.03 -1.18 -19.07
CA LEU A 169 0.66 -2.06 -19.99
C LEU A 169 2.17 -2.18 -19.72
N ARG A 170 2.76 -1.21 -19.02
CA ARG A 170 4.21 -1.15 -18.80
C ARG A 170 4.54 -0.70 -17.38
N LEU A 171 5.57 -1.30 -16.82
CA LEU A 171 6.25 -0.83 -15.62
C LEU A 171 7.53 -0.11 -16.05
N VAL A 172 7.68 1.14 -15.64
CA VAL A 172 8.91 1.93 -15.85
C VAL A 172 9.70 1.91 -14.55
N VAL A 173 11.00 1.63 -14.64
CA VAL A 173 11.92 1.52 -13.51
C VAL A 173 13.09 2.47 -13.76
N ALA A 174 13.51 3.22 -12.74
CA ALA A 174 14.58 4.22 -12.81
C ALA A 174 15.45 4.22 -11.54
#